data_AF-A0A7W7ST51-F1
#
_entry.id   AF-A0A7W7ST51-F1
#
_cell.length_a   1.000
_cell.length_b   1.000
_cell.length_c   1.000
_cell.angle_alpha   90.00
_cell.angle_beta   90.00
_cell.angle_gamma   90.00
#
_symmetry.space_group_name_H-M   'P 1'
#
loop_
_entity.id
_entity.type
_entity.pdbx_description
1 polymer ?
#
loop_
_entity_poly.entity_id
_entity_poly.type
_entity_poly.pdbx_seq_one_letter_code
_entity_poly.pdbx_strand_id
1 'polypeptide(L)'
;MNNILQVSPSQADAYPSISDAIRAAVDGDTIAIGPGEYHENLTISGRRLKLTAAAGRDTVTVLPRHPAEALLEVRGGAVEVRELALTGRDAPAVTVTGGEFALHGCAVEAGSATAVHIGGRATFEVTGCRISGAQIGLSLNNCEGSVTDCEIVDIVTDGILIRSADPQLRNCSVTDCGYRGVYVYEYSKPTLDNCKIARIGDVGIAVAQHSSPVLRGCVVSEARGAGITVAADCGGELSDCQTERTAKPGIQIAPGSRAELITSERRRHGQVGAADRPVTADQARVDQLLAELDDLVGLPAVKDEVRALIDEIQVNEWRRKGGLSVAPTSHHLVFTGSPGTGKTTVARLFGQILAALGLLTRGGFKEVARRDLVGQYLGHTAEKTTVAFESALGGVLFIDEAYTLSRSFGSGSDFGQEAIDTLVKLMEDHRHEVAVIVAGYTGDMLHFLDANPGLASRFSKTIEFENYTPAELARILSSMAESHEYYLDGEAATESTRYFGRRLGDPNFGNAREARKLFESMRKTQSQRLRQLRRMPSPEELQLLTLADLTAAIPN
;
A
#
# COMPACT_ATOMS: atom_id res chain seq x y z
N MET A 1 -48.47 -19.49 -9.70
CA MET A 1 -48.84 -18.29 -10.49
C MET A 1 -47.93 -17.20 -9.98
N ASN A 2 -47.14 -16.57 -10.85
CA ASN A 2 -46.28 -15.47 -10.44
C ASN A 2 -47.17 -14.23 -10.31
N ASN A 3 -47.31 -13.70 -9.11
CA ASN A 3 -48.10 -12.51 -8.85
C ASN A 3 -47.24 -11.26 -9.03
N ILE A 4 -47.90 -10.15 -9.38
CA ILE A 4 -47.28 -8.83 -9.42
C ILE A 4 -47.77 -8.06 -8.18
N LEU A 5 -46.85 -7.76 -7.27
CA LEU A 5 -47.13 -6.95 -6.09
C LEU A 5 -46.76 -5.50 -6.42
N GLN A 6 -47.76 -4.61 -6.39
CA GLN A 6 -47.54 -3.18 -6.62
C GLN A 6 -47.07 -2.52 -5.32
N VAL A 7 -46.02 -1.72 -5.38
CA VAL A 7 -45.53 -0.89 -4.27
C VAL A 7 -45.71 0.57 -4.64
N SER A 8 -46.40 1.33 -3.79
CA SER A 8 -46.52 2.77 -3.93
C SER A 8 -46.96 3.37 -2.60
N PRO A 9 -46.28 4.41 -2.09
CA PRO A 9 -46.69 5.08 -0.85
C PRO A 9 -47.97 5.91 -1.02
N SER A 10 -48.42 6.15 -2.26
CA SER A 10 -49.57 7.03 -2.55
C SER A 10 -50.81 6.31 -3.08
N GLN A 11 -50.72 5.02 -3.43
CA GLN A 11 -51.86 4.25 -3.93
C GLN A 11 -52.45 3.33 -2.85
N ALA A 12 -53.77 3.41 -2.66
CA ALA A 12 -54.46 2.69 -1.58
C ALA A 12 -54.43 1.15 -1.71
N ASP A 13 -54.40 0.64 -2.94
CA ASP A 13 -54.40 -0.81 -3.22
C ASP A 13 -52.98 -1.39 -3.42
N ALA A 14 -51.94 -0.59 -3.16
CA ALA A 14 -50.53 -1.00 -3.26
C ALA A 14 -49.91 -1.20 -1.87
N TYR A 15 -48.83 -1.98 -1.81
CA TYR A 15 -48.01 -2.07 -0.61
C TYR A 15 -47.34 -0.71 -0.32
N PRO A 16 -47.36 -0.22 0.93
CA PRO A 16 -46.83 1.10 1.26
C PRO A 16 -45.30 1.15 1.31
N SER A 17 -44.63 -0.02 1.37
CA SER A 17 -43.17 -0.14 1.41
C SER A 17 -42.69 -1.34 0.60
N ILE A 18 -41.45 -1.30 0.12
CA ILE A 18 -40.85 -2.41 -0.62
C ILE A 18 -40.69 -3.61 0.32
N SER A 19 -40.32 -3.38 1.58
CA SER A 19 -40.15 -4.42 2.60
C SER A 19 -41.46 -5.16 2.91
N ASP A 20 -42.61 -4.47 2.92
CA ASP A 20 -43.91 -5.12 3.08
C ASP A 20 -44.22 -6.06 1.90
N ALA A 21 -43.94 -5.61 0.68
CA ALA A 21 -44.12 -6.45 -0.50
C ALA A 21 -43.16 -7.65 -0.50
N ILE A 22 -41.88 -7.47 -0.12
CA ILE A 22 -40.92 -8.58 0.02
C ILE A 22 -41.43 -9.61 1.05
N ARG A 23 -41.97 -9.15 2.19
CA ARG A 23 -42.52 -10.04 3.22
C ARG A 23 -43.72 -10.84 2.71
N ALA A 24 -44.60 -10.22 1.94
CA ALA A 24 -45.81 -10.85 1.41
C ALA A 24 -45.57 -11.71 0.15
N ALA A 25 -44.50 -11.43 -0.60
CA ALA A 25 -44.18 -12.13 -1.84
C ALA A 25 -43.82 -13.61 -1.62
N VAL A 26 -44.25 -14.45 -2.54
CA VAL A 26 -43.84 -15.85 -2.66
C VAL A 26 -42.84 -16.04 -3.79
N ASP A 27 -42.18 -17.20 -3.83
CA ASP A 27 -41.18 -17.53 -4.85
C ASP A 27 -41.74 -17.41 -6.28
N GLY A 28 -41.07 -16.60 -7.10
CA GLY A 28 -41.42 -16.30 -8.48
C GLY A 28 -42.14 -14.97 -8.68
N ASP A 29 -42.54 -14.29 -7.59
CA ASP A 29 -43.27 -13.03 -7.67
C ASP A 29 -42.41 -11.87 -8.18
N THR A 30 -43.09 -10.90 -8.79
CA THR A 30 -42.50 -9.62 -9.21
C THR A 30 -43.05 -8.49 -8.36
N ILE A 31 -42.15 -7.74 -7.73
CA ILE A 31 -42.43 -6.52 -6.99
C ILE A 31 -42.23 -5.34 -7.94
N ALA A 32 -43.34 -4.74 -8.38
CA ALA A 32 -43.36 -3.57 -9.26
C ALA A 32 -43.44 -2.30 -8.41
N ILE A 33 -42.38 -1.48 -8.45
CA ILE A 33 -42.20 -0.33 -7.57
C ILE A 33 -42.56 0.95 -8.32
N GLY A 34 -43.60 1.64 -7.85
CA GLY A 34 -44.05 2.91 -8.42
C GLY A 34 -43.04 4.04 -8.18
N PRO A 35 -43.08 5.12 -8.99
CA PRO A 35 -42.15 6.24 -8.86
C PRO A 35 -42.10 6.83 -7.45
N GLY A 36 -40.90 7.14 -6.97
CA GLY A 36 -40.72 7.77 -5.67
C GLY A 36 -39.38 7.45 -5.02
N GLU A 37 -39.24 8.00 -3.81
CA GLU A 37 -38.09 7.81 -2.95
C GLU A 37 -38.47 6.92 -1.75
N TYR A 38 -37.72 5.84 -1.54
CA TYR A 38 -38.01 4.81 -0.55
C TYR A 38 -36.86 4.71 0.47
N HIS A 39 -37.16 4.92 1.75
CA HIS A 39 -36.17 4.91 2.85
C HIS A 39 -36.25 3.61 3.64
N GLU A 40 -35.51 2.60 3.18
CA GLU A 40 -35.60 1.21 3.64
C GLU A 40 -34.25 0.50 3.47
N ASN A 41 -33.98 -0.49 4.32
CA ASN A 41 -32.94 -1.48 4.08
C ASN A 41 -33.64 -2.79 3.73
N LEU A 42 -33.28 -3.39 2.59
CA LEU A 42 -33.97 -4.53 1.99
C LEU A 42 -33.17 -5.81 2.23
N THR A 43 -33.78 -6.82 2.82
CA THR A 43 -33.16 -8.13 3.02
C THR A 43 -33.98 -9.22 2.34
N ILE A 44 -33.34 -9.98 1.46
CA ILE A 44 -33.93 -11.13 0.76
C ILE A 44 -33.06 -12.35 1.08
N SER A 45 -33.64 -13.38 1.67
CA SER A 45 -32.90 -14.58 2.08
C SER A 45 -33.57 -15.85 1.56
N GLY A 46 -32.88 -16.56 0.66
CA GLY A 46 -33.31 -17.86 0.14
C GLY A 46 -34.59 -17.84 -0.68
N ARG A 47 -34.98 -16.69 -1.24
CA ARG A 47 -36.21 -16.53 -2.04
C ARG A 47 -35.91 -16.27 -3.51
N ARG A 48 -36.88 -16.55 -4.37
CA ARG A 48 -36.83 -16.20 -5.79
C ARG A 48 -37.73 -15.00 -6.08
N LEU A 49 -37.16 -13.81 -6.27
CA LEU A 49 -37.94 -12.57 -6.39
C LEU A 49 -37.38 -11.66 -7.49
N LYS A 50 -38.28 -10.92 -8.13
CA LYS A 50 -37.92 -9.85 -9.07
C LYS A 50 -38.36 -8.50 -8.54
N LEU A 51 -37.46 -7.54 -8.44
CA LEU A 51 -37.75 -6.15 -8.07
C LEU A 51 -37.55 -5.28 -9.31
N THR A 52 -38.54 -4.48 -9.68
CA THR A 52 -38.48 -3.66 -10.91
C THR A 52 -39.13 -2.31 -10.69
N ALA A 53 -38.55 -1.24 -11.24
CA ALA A 53 -39.27 0.02 -11.39
C ALA A 53 -40.46 -0.18 -12.33
N ALA A 54 -41.65 0.26 -11.94
CA ALA A 54 -42.87 0.13 -12.74
C ALA A 54 -42.92 1.14 -13.90
N ALA A 55 -42.22 2.27 -13.77
CA ALA A 55 -42.24 3.37 -14.73
C ALA A 55 -40.92 3.58 -15.48
N GLY A 56 -39.99 2.62 -15.41
CA GLY A 56 -38.69 2.69 -16.08
C GLY A 56 -37.56 3.23 -15.20
N ARG A 57 -36.37 3.35 -15.80
CA ARG A 57 -35.16 3.89 -15.16
C ARG A 57 -35.36 5.29 -14.58
N ASP A 58 -34.60 5.62 -13.55
CA ASP A 58 -34.57 6.93 -12.89
C ASP A 58 -35.89 7.39 -12.25
N THR A 59 -36.87 6.47 -12.11
CA THR A 59 -38.16 6.78 -11.47
C THR A 59 -38.23 6.35 -10.01
N VAL A 60 -37.37 5.41 -9.58
CA VAL A 60 -37.36 4.85 -8.23
C VAL A 60 -35.97 4.98 -7.62
N THR A 61 -35.90 5.67 -6.49
CA THR A 61 -34.68 5.79 -5.67
C THR A 61 -34.90 5.10 -4.33
N VAL A 62 -33.99 4.20 -3.96
CA VAL A 62 -33.98 3.54 -2.66
C VAL A 62 -32.77 4.02 -1.86
N LEU A 63 -33.03 4.50 -0.65
CA LEU A 63 -32.05 5.06 0.29
C LEU A 63 -32.10 4.25 1.59
N PRO A 64 -30.95 4.03 2.26
CA PRO A 64 -30.91 3.26 3.49
C PRO A 64 -31.57 4.04 4.62
N ARG A 65 -32.45 3.38 5.37
CA ARG A 65 -32.96 3.91 6.64
C ARG A 65 -31.87 3.85 7.73
N HIS A 66 -31.02 2.84 7.66
CA HIS A 66 -29.86 2.60 8.51
C HIS A 66 -28.58 2.67 7.65
N PRO A 67 -27.89 3.83 7.60
CA PRO A 67 -26.73 4.05 6.73
C PRO A 67 -25.55 3.10 6.93
N ALA A 68 -25.43 2.52 8.14
CA ALA A 68 -24.38 1.58 8.53
C ALA A 68 -24.68 0.12 8.15
N GLU A 69 -25.81 -0.14 7.50
CA GLU A 69 -26.21 -1.47 7.02
C GLU A 69 -26.35 -1.46 5.49
N ALA A 70 -26.21 -2.62 4.87
CA ALA A 70 -26.38 -2.72 3.43
C ALA A 70 -27.79 -2.27 3.00
N LEU A 71 -27.88 -1.51 1.91
CA LEU A 71 -29.17 -1.04 1.39
C LEU A 71 -29.98 -2.22 0.83
N LEU A 72 -29.33 -3.10 0.06
CA LEU A 72 -29.90 -4.36 -0.41
C LEU A 72 -28.97 -5.51 -0.02
N GLU A 73 -29.47 -6.42 0.80
CA GLU A 73 -28.78 -7.64 1.17
C GLU A 73 -29.51 -8.88 0.63
N VAL A 74 -28.80 -9.65 -0.20
CA VAL A 74 -29.29 -10.92 -0.77
C VAL A 74 -28.46 -12.06 -0.19
N ARG A 75 -29.13 -13.03 0.44
CA ARG A 75 -28.50 -14.22 1.04
C ARG A 75 -29.09 -15.49 0.41
N GLY A 76 -28.47 -15.98 -0.66
CA GLY A 76 -28.99 -17.11 -1.43
C GLY A 76 -30.32 -16.83 -2.14
N GLY A 77 -30.87 -17.85 -2.81
CA GLY A 77 -32.08 -17.70 -3.63
C GLY A 77 -31.78 -17.25 -5.07
N ALA A 78 -32.76 -16.63 -5.74
CA ALA A 78 -32.60 -16.07 -7.08
C ALA A 78 -33.24 -14.69 -7.16
N VAL A 79 -32.45 -13.62 -7.21
CA VAL A 79 -32.97 -12.25 -7.12
C VAL A 79 -32.60 -11.46 -8.37
N GLU A 80 -33.60 -10.92 -9.06
CA GLU A 80 -33.42 -9.99 -10.18
C GLU A 80 -33.83 -8.59 -9.73
N VAL A 81 -32.98 -7.59 -9.94
CA VAL A 81 -33.24 -6.19 -9.66
C VAL A 81 -33.08 -5.38 -10.94
N ARG A 82 -34.10 -4.60 -11.30
CA ARG A 82 -34.14 -3.84 -12.55
C ARG A 82 -34.48 -2.38 -12.34
N GLU A 83 -33.72 -1.52 -13.02
CA GLU A 83 -34.07 -0.11 -13.25
C GLU A 83 -34.27 0.71 -11.97
N LEU A 84 -33.63 0.30 -10.87
CA LEU A 84 -33.65 1.01 -9.59
C LEU A 84 -32.39 1.87 -9.42
N ALA A 85 -32.53 3.03 -8.80
CA ALA A 85 -31.41 3.76 -8.21
C ALA A 85 -31.23 3.33 -6.75
N LEU A 86 -30.08 2.74 -6.43
CA LEU A 86 -29.73 2.21 -5.11
C LEU A 86 -28.58 3.04 -4.53
N THR A 87 -28.87 3.89 -3.55
CA THR A 87 -27.90 4.85 -3.01
C THR A 87 -27.58 4.54 -1.55
N GLY A 88 -26.51 3.79 -1.31
CA GLY A 88 -25.91 3.52 0.01
C GLY A 88 -25.10 4.69 0.58
N ARG A 89 -24.50 4.47 1.77
CA ARG A 89 -23.80 5.51 2.55
C ARG A 89 -22.52 4.99 3.23
N ASP A 90 -22.66 4.28 4.36
CA ASP A 90 -21.52 3.87 5.22
C ASP A 90 -21.26 2.36 5.15
N ALA A 91 -22.16 1.63 4.50
CA ALA A 91 -22.07 0.20 4.21
C ALA A 91 -22.41 -0.08 2.73
N PRO A 92 -22.12 -1.29 2.22
CA PRO A 92 -22.28 -1.54 0.81
C PRO A 92 -23.72 -1.38 0.31
N ALA A 93 -23.93 -0.74 -0.84
CA ALA A 93 -25.29 -0.53 -1.34
C ALA A 93 -25.96 -1.84 -1.75
N VAL A 94 -25.21 -2.76 -2.36
CA VAL A 94 -25.68 -4.12 -2.66
C VAL A 94 -24.68 -5.12 -2.11
N THR A 95 -25.16 -6.06 -1.30
CA THR A 95 -24.38 -7.20 -0.79
C THR A 95 -25.07 -8.50 -1.18
N VAL A 96 -24.37 -9.37 -1.89
CA VAL A 96 -24.85 -10.69 -2.30
C VAL A 96 -23.96 -11.77 -1.73
N THR A 97 -24.56 -12.70 -0.99
CA THR A 97 -23.88 -13.87 -0.41
C THR A 97 -24.57 -15.15 -0.89
N GLY A 98 -24.02 -15.76 -1.94
CA GLY A 98 -24.55 -16.98 -2.57
C GLY A 98 -25.87 -16.78 -3.35
N GLY A 99 -26.26 -17.81 -4.10
CA GLY A 99 -27.47 -17.79 -4.94
C GLY A 99 -27.24 -17.20 -6.34
N GLU A 100 -28.33 -16.99 -7.08
CA GLU A 100 -28.37 -16.33 -8.38
C GLU A 100 -28.74 -14.87 -8.19
N PHE A 101 -27.97 -13.94 -8.76
CA PHE A 101 -28.25 -12.52 -8.66
C PHE A 101 -28.14 -11.80 -10.00
N ALA A 102 -29.16 -11.05 -10.38
CA ALA A 102 -29.17 -10.29 -11.62
C ALA A 102 -29.47 -8.81 -11.34
N LEU A 103 -28.64 -7.91 -11.88
CA LEU A 103 -28.78 -6.47 -11.75
C LEU A 103 -28.81 -5.85 -13.16
N HIS A 104 -29.94 -5.27 -13.55
CA HIS A 104 -30.14 -4.77 -14.91
C HIS A 104 -30.56 -3.31 -14.92
N GLY A 105 -29.77 -2.46 -15.57
CA GLY A 105 -30.13 -1.08 -15.78
C GLY A 105 -30.26 -0.22 -14.53
N CYS A 106 -29.60 -0.62 -13.45
CA CYS A 106 -29.63 0.09 -12.18
C CYS A 106 -28.52 1.14 -12.10
N ALA A 107 -28.75 2.18 -11.29
CA ALA A 107 -27.72 3.11 -10.83
C ALA A 107 -27.38 2.75 -9.38
N VAL A 108 -26.10 2.55 -9.04
CA VAL A 108 -25.68 2.17 -7.69
C VAL A 108 -24.60 3.10 -7.16
N GLU A 109 -24.80 3.61 -5.96
CA GLU A 109 -23.87 4.50 -5.25
C GLU A 109 -23.69 4.05 -3.80
N ALA A 110 -22.52 4.23 -3.17
CA ALA A 110 -22.32 3.79 -1.78
C ALA A 110 -21.46 4.71 -0.90
N GLY A 111 -21.28 5.98 -1.27
CA GLY A 111 -20.55 6.97 -0.47
C GLY A 111 -19.16 6.49 -0.05
N SER A 112 -19.01 6.12 1.22
CA SER A 112 -17.73 5.70 1.82
C SER A 112 -17.48 4.19 1.80
N ALA A 113 -18.41 3.38 1.27
CA ALA A 113 -18.32 1.92 1.25
C ALA A 113 -18.22 1.35 -0.18
N THR A 114 -18.32 0.03 -0.33
CA THR A 114 -18.36 -0.64 -1.65
C THR A 114 -19.73 -0.48 -2.30
N ALA A 115 -19.83 -0.12 -3.58
CA ALA A 115 -21.14 -0.01 -4.22
C ALA A 115 -21.83 -1.36 -4.38
N VAL A 116 -21.16 -2.33 -5.01
CA VAL A 116 -21.71 -3.68 -5.18
C VAL A 116 -20.68 -4.70 -4.73
N HIS A 117 -21.04 -5.52 -3.74
CA HIS A 117 -20.27 -6.67 -3.29
C HIS A 117 -21.00 -7.96 -3.62
N ILE A 118 -20.34 -8.88 -4.34
CA ILE A 118 -20.88 -10.19 -4.71
C ILE A 118 -19.89 -11.26 -4.31
N GLY A 119 -20.33 -12.21 -3.49
CA GLY A 119 -19.50 -13.35 -3.13
C GLY A 119 -20.28 -14.55 -2.62
N GLY A 120 -19.58 -15.44 -1.91
CA GLY A 120 -20.19 -16.64 -1.31
C GLY A 120 -20.63 -17.68 -2.34
N ARG A 121 -19.87 -17.83 -3.44
CA ARG A 121 -20.18 -18.71 -4.59
C ARG A 121 -21.49 -18.36 -5.28
N ALA A 122 -21.85 -17.07 -5.27
CA ALA A 122 -22.98 -16.58 -6.07
C ALA A 122 -22.66 -16.68 -7.57
N THR A 123 -23.69 -16.96 -8.35
CA THR A 123 -23.71 -16.74 -9.80
C THR A 123 -24.38 -15.40 -10.08
N PHE A 124 -23.82 -14.58 -10.97
CA PHE A 124 -24.37 -13.25 -11.20
C PHE A 124 -24.39 -12.77 -12.65
N GLU A 125 -25.30 -11.83 -12.92
CA GLU A 125 -25.34 -11.04 -14.15
C GLU A 125 -25.54 -9.56 -13.81
N VAL A 126 -24.60 -8.69 -14.19
CA VAL A 126 -24.73 -7.24 -14.05
C VAL A 126 -24.68 -6.61 -15.44
N THR A 127 -25.79 -6.05 -15.91
CA THR A 127 -25.92 -5.58 -17.30
C THR A 127 -26.46 -4.16 -17.38
N GLY A 128 -25.80 -3.28 -18.15
CA GLY A 128 -26.30 -1.94 -18.44
C GLY A 128 -26.41 -1.01 -17.23
N CYS A 129 -25.66 -1.30 -16.17
CA CYS A 129 -25.68 -0.59 -14.89
C CYS A 129 -24.61 0.50 -14.81
N ARG A 130 -24.90 1.57 -14.06
CA ARG A 130 -23.94 2.60 -13.70
C ARG A 130 -23.61 2.53 -12.21
N ILE A 131 -22.34 2.37 -11.88
CA ILE A 131 -21.83 2.24 -10.50
C ILE A 131 -20.92 3.44 -10.23
N SER A 132 -21.21 4.22 -9.19
CA SER A 132 -20.45 5.46 -8.93
C SER A 132 -20.39 5.89 -7.48
N GLY A 133 -19.55 6.86 -7.14
CA GLY A 133 -19.56 7.53 -5.84
C GLY A 133 -19.40 6.54 -4.68
N ALA A 134 -18.34 5.74 -4.72
CA ALA A 134 -18.08 4.69 -3.74
C ALA A 134 -16.58 4.56 -3.45
N GLN A 135 -16.23 3.93 -2.32
CA GLN A 135 -14.84 3.61 -2.02
C GLN A 135 -14.28 2.56 -3.00
N ILE A 136 -15.06 1.50 -3.24
CA ILE A 136 -14.81 0.44 -4.24
C ILE A 136 -16.08 0.33 -5.10
N GLY A 137 -15.93 0.25 -6.43
CA GLY A 137 -17.09 0.14 -7.32
C GLY A 137 -17.74 -1.23 -7.24
N LEU A 138 -17.07 -2.23 -7.81
CA LEU A 138 -17.54 -3.62 -7.84
C LEU A 138 -16.53 -4.55 -7.19
N SER A 139 -16.93 -5.24 -6.12
CA SER A 139 -16.12 -6.23 -5.41
C SER A 139 -16.67 -7.64 -5.66
N LEU A 140 -15.88 -8.46 -6.35
CA LEU A 140 -16.20 -9.84 -6.71
C LEU A 140 -15.28 -10.78 -5.93
N ASN A 141 -15.85 -11.60 -5.06
CA ASN A 141 -15.10 -12.49 -4.17
C ASN A 141 -15.66 -13.91 -4.18
N ASN A 142 -14.91 -14.89 -4.71
CA ASN A 142 -15.32 -16.29 -4.74
C ASN A 142 -16.71 -16.45 -5.38
N CYS A 143 -16.86 -15.93 -6.60
CA CYS A 143 -18.10 -15.94 -7.37
C CYS A 143 -17.81 -16.08 -8.88
N GLU A 144 -18.84 -16.38 -9.66
CA GLU A 144 -18.76 -16.50 -11.11
C GLU A 144 -19.95 -15.77 -11.76
N GLY A 145 -19.77 -15.25 -12.97
CA GLY A 145 -20.83 -14.46 -13.60
C GLY A 145 -20.31 -13.53 -14.68
N SER A 146 -21.15 -12.58 -15.09
CA SER A 146 -20.81 -11.61 -16.11
C SER A 146 -21.17 -10.18 -15.75
N VAL A 147 -20.34 -9.24 -16.20
CA VAL A 147 -20.60 -7.80 -16.19
C VAL A 147 -20.56 -7.31 -17.64
N THR A 148 -21.67 -6.75 -18.14
CA THR A 148 -21.80 -6.39 -19.56
C THR A 148 -22.37 -4.99 -19.72
N ASP A 149 -21.76 -4.18 -20.61
CA ASP A 149 -22.23 -2.83 -20.93
C ASP A 149 -22.41 -1.92 -19.70
N CYS A 150 -21.52 -2.06 -18.70
CA CYS A 150 -21.57 -1.30 -17.45
C CYS A 150 -20.58 -0.14 -17.42
N GLU A 151 -20.94 0.92 -16.69
CA GLU A 151 -20.09 2.07 -16.42
C GLU A 151 -19.76 2.14 -14.93
N ILE A 152 -18.47 2.06 -14.59
CA ILE A 152 -17.97 2.22 -13.23
C ILE A 152 -17.19 3.54 -13.21
N VAL A 153 -17.64 4.52 -12.44
CA VAL A 153 -17.12 5.90 -12.54
C VAL A 153 -17.02 6.58 -11.17
N ASP A 154 -16.02 7.43 -10.97
CA ASP A 154 -15.87 8.24 -9.75
C ASP A 154 -15.75 7.38 -8.48
N ILE A 155 -14.68 6.58 -8.45
CA ILE A 155 -14.40 5.61 -7.38
C ILE A 155 -13.13 6.02 -6.63
N VAL A 156 -13.16 6.01 -5.30
CA VAL A 156 -12.03 6.51 -4.50
C VAL A 156 -10.80 5.62 -4.61
N THR A 157 -10.97 4.30 -4.63
CA THR A 157 -9.87 3.33 -4.69
C THR A 157 -9.91 2.49 -5.96
N ASP A 158 -10.38 1.25 -5.88
CA ASP A 158 -10.43 0.28 -6.97
C ASP A 158 -11.79 0.28 -7.66
N GLY A 159 -11.82 0.50 -8.97
CA GLY A 159 -13.05 0.45 -9.76
C GLY A 159 -13.70 -0.93 -9.71
N ILE A 160 -12.95 -1.97 -10.08
CA ILE A 160 -13.36 -3.37 -9.99
C ILE A 160 -12.27 -4.17 -9.27
N LEU A 161 -12.65 -4.86 -8.20
CA LEU A 161 -11.80 -5.76 -7.42
C LEU A 161 -12.27 -7.20 -7.63
N ILE A 162 -11.40 -8.07 -8.14
CA ILE A 162 -11.66 -9.48 -8.43
C ILE A 162 -10.73 -10.33 -7.56
N ARG A 163 -11.30 -11.12 -6.65
CA ARG A 163 -10.59 -11.96 -5.69
C ARG A 163 -11.13 -13.39 -5.73
N SER A 164 -10.28 -14.38 -5.97
CA SER A 164 -10.69 -15.79 -6.08
C SER A 164 -11.93 -15.99 -6.98
N ALA A 165 -12.08 -15.22 -8.05
CA ALA A 165 -13.30 -15.16 -8.87
C ALA A 165 -12.97 -15.07 -10.36
N ASP A 166 -13.83 -15.67 -11.19
CA ASP A 166 -13.59 -15.83 -12.64
C ASP A 166 -14.70 -15.19 -13.50
N PRO A 167 -15.02 -13.90 -13.31
CA PRO A 167 -16.09 -13.24 -14.06
C PRO A 167 -15.71 -12.96 -15.54
N GLN A 168 -16.74 -12.80 -16.36
CA GLN A 168 -16.63 -12.29 -17.74
C GLN A 168 -17.07 -10.83 -17.79
N LEU A 169 -16.15 -9.92 -18.09
CA LEU A 169 -16.43 -8.51 -18.27
C LEU A 169 -16.42 -8.18 -19.76
N ARG A 170 -17.49 -7.59 -20.28
CA ARG A 170 -17.62 -7.24 -21.71
C ARG A 170 -18.11 -5.82 -21.90
N ASN A 171 -17.46 -5.07 -22.79
CA ASN A 171 -17.85 -3.71 -23.17
C ASN A 171 -18.03 -2.74 -21.98
N CYS A 172 -17.35 -2.99 -20.86
CA CYS A 172 -17.47 -2.14 -19.68
C CYS A 172 -16.51 -0.95 -19.74
N SER A 173 -16.90 0.18 -19.14
CA SER A 173 -16.02 1.32 -18.91
C SER A 173 -15.72 1.46 -17.41
N VAL A 174 -14.44 1.70 -17.08
CA VAL A 174 -14.00 1.99 -15.72
C VAL A 174 -13.22 3.31 -15.76
N THR A 175 -13.78 4.38 -15.21
CA THR A 175 -13.16 5.70 -15.30
C THR A 175 -13.11 6.47 -13.99
N ASP A 176 -12.18 7.43 -13.88
CA ASP A 176 -12.10 8.35 -12.73
C ASP A 176 -11.95 7.60 -11.40
N CYS A 177 -11.00 6.66 -11.35
CA CYS A 177 -10.70 5.88 -10.16
C CYS A 177 -9.42 6.38 -9.48
N GLY A 178 -9.43 6.59 -8.16
CA GLY A 178 -8.34 7.19 -7.40
C GLY A 178 -7.12 6.27 -7.18
N TYR A 179 -7.27 4.96 -7.33
CA TYR A 179 -6.16 4.00 -7.24
C TYR A 179 -6.04 3.12 -8.48
N ARG A 180 -6.76 1.99 -8.59
CA ARG A 180 -6.69 1.09 -9.75
C ARG A 180 -8.02 1.02 -10.49
N GLY A 181 -7.95 0.76 -11.80
CA GLY A 181 -9.17 0.53 -12.59
C GLY A 181 -9.74 -0.87 -12.30
N VAL A 182 -8.98 -1.90 -12.66
CA VAL A 182 -9.33 -3.30 -12.39
C VAL A 182 -8.17 -3.97 -11.64
N TYR A 183 -8.46 -4.62 -10.52
CA TYR A 183 -7.48 -5.40 -9.77
C TYR A 183 -7.88 -6.87 -9.73
N VAL A 184 -7.04 -7.73 -10.30
CA VAL A 184 -7.20 -9.19 -10.36
C VAL A 184 -6.22 -9.84 -9.37
N TYR A 185 -6.73 -10.57 -8.40
CA TYR A 185 -5.99 -10.99 -7.20
C TYR A 185 -6.44 -12.38 -6.71
N GLU A 186 -5.59 -13.07 -5.93
CA GLU A 186 -5.81 -14.44 -5.40
C GLU A 186 -6.29 -15.47 -6.45
N TYR A 187 -5.39 -15.95 -7.31
CA TYR A 187 -5.63 -17.10 -8.21
C TYR A 187 -6.79 -16.91 -9.21
N SER A 188 -7.20 -15.67 -9.47
CA SER A 188 -8.36 -15.36 -10.32
C SER A 188 -8.01 -15.48 -11.82
N LYS A 189 -8.99 -15.90 -12.63
CA LYS A 189 -8.88 -16.09 -14.08
C LYS A 189 -10.05 -15.43 -14.83
N PRO A 190 -10.32 -14.14 -14.61
CA PRO A 190 -11.40 -13.44 -15.31
C PRO A 190 -11.09 -13.27 -16.79
N THR A 191 -12.14 -13.05 -17.59
CA THR A 191 -12.01 -12.61 -18.98
C THR A 191 -12.50 -11.17 -19.10
N LEU A 192 -11.71 -10.28 -19.69
CA LEU A 192 -12.09 -8.91 -20.03
C LEU A 192 -12.05 -8.76 -21.55
N ASP A 193 -13.17 -8.37 -22.14
CA ASP A 193 -13.34 -8.22 -23.59
C ASP A 193 -13.86 -6.83 -23.93
N ASN A 194 -13.11 -6.07 -24.72
CA ASN A 194 -13.43 -4.71 -25.16
C ASN A 194 -13.73 -3.71 -24.02
N CYS A 195 -13.10 -3.89 -22.87
CA CYS A 195 -13.21 -2.98 -21.73
C CYS A 195 -12.34 -1.72 -21.92
N LYS A 196 -12.87 -0.56 -21.52
CA LYS A 196 -12.17 0.73 -21.56
C LYS A 196 -11.88 1.21 -20.14
N ILE A 197 -10.62 1.38 -19.81
CA ILE A 197 -10.19 1.85 -18.49
C ILE A 197 -9.54 3.22 -18.69
N ALA A 198 -10.01 4.28 -18.02
CA ALA A 198 -9.48 5.62 -18.25
C ALA A 198 -9.38 6.51 -17.00
N ARG A 199 -8.44 7.47 -17.00
CA ARG A 199 -8.27 8.47 -15.91
C ARG A 199 -8.11 7.80 -14.54
N ILE A 200 -7.02 7.06 -14.38
CA ILE A 200 -6.74 6.22 -13.21
C ILE A 200 -5.58 6.78 -12.39
N GLY A 201 -5.72 6.77 -11.06
CA GLY A 201 -4.77 7.36 -10.11
C GLY A 201 -3.45 6.61 -9.94
N ASP A 202 -3.39 5.33 -10.28
CA ASP A 202 -2.19 4.50 -10.33
C ASP A 202 -2.24 3.56 -11.56
N VAL A 203 -2.56 2.28 -11.40
CA VAL A 203 -2.52 1.28 -12.48
C VAL A 203 -3.90 1.05 -13.10
N GLY A 204 -3.99 0.99 -14.43
CA GLY A 204 -5.26 0.70 -15.12
C GLY A 204 -5.80 -0.70 -14.83
N ILE A 205 -5.07 -1.75 -15.24
CA ILE A 205 -5.40 -3.15 -14.93
C ILE A 205 -4.20 -3.77 -14.22
N ALA A 206 -4.37 -4.22 -12.99
CA ALA A 206 -3.33 -4.86 -12.20
C ALA A 206 -3.65 -6.35 -11.97
N VAL A 207 -2.68 -7.23 -12.21
CA VAL A 207 -2.80 -8.68 -12.03
C VAL A 207 -1.76 -9.13 -11.02
N ALA A 208 -2.19 -9.76 -9.92
CA ALA A 208 -1.32 -10.19 -8.83
C ALA A 208 -1.71 -11.58 -8.28
N GLN A 209 -0.81 -12.14 -7.46
CA GLN A 209 -0.99 -13.39 -6.71
C GLN A 209 -1.51 -14.57 -7.53
N HIS A 210 -0.67 -15.10 -8.42
CA HIS A 210 -0.95 -16.30 -9.21
C HIS A 210 -2.21 -16.24 -10.09
N SER A 211 -2.71 -15.03 -10.36
CA SER A 211 -3.85 -14.82 -11.24
C SER A 211 -3.47 -14.97 -12.72
N SER A 212 -4.41 -15.35 -13.57
CA SER A 212 -4.18 -15.57 -15.01
C SER A 212 -5.39 -15.14 -15.84
N PRO A 213 -5.61 -13.83 -16.01
CA PRO A 213 -6.75 -13.31 -16.76
C PRO A 213 -6.56 -13.44 -18.27
N VAL A 214 -7.66 -13.35 -19.01
CA VAL A 214 -7.67 -13.21 -20.47
C VAL A 214 -8.17 -11.80 -20.81
N LEU A 215 -7.30 -10.96 -21.37
CA LEU A 215 -7.61 -9.58 -21.76
C LEU A 215 -7.65 -9.48 -23.29
N ARG A 216 -8.78 -9.05 -23.86
CA ARG A 216 -8.97 -8.93 -25.31
C ARG A 216 -9.48 -7.55 -25.68
N GLY A 217 -8.77 -6.86 -26.57
CA GLY A 217 -9.20 -5.55 -27.07
C GLY A 217 -9.37 -4.48 -25.96
N CYS A 218 -8.73 -4.67 -24.80
CA CYS A 218 -8.85 -3.72 -23.70
C CYS A 218 -8.04 -2.45 -23.99
N VAL A 219 -8.63 -1.29 -23.74
CA VAL A 219 -7.97 0.00 -23.93
C VAL A 219 -7.80 0.67 -22.58
N VAL A 220 -6.56 0.94 -22.20
CA VAL A 220 -6.24 1.72 -21.00
C VAL A 220 -5.72 3.09 -21.40
N SER A 221 -6.32 4.16 -20.90
CA SER A 221 -5.87 5.53 -21.22
C SER A 221 -5.74 6.42 -20.00
N GLU A 222 -4.79 7.36 -19.98
CA GLU A 222 -4.71 8.40 -18.93
C GLU A 222 -4.57 7.83 -17.50
N ALA A 223 -3.79 6.75 -17.34
CA ALA A 223 -3.40 6.23 -16.03
C ALA A 223 -2.10 6.91 -15.56
N ARG A 224 -2.02 7.29 -14.27
CA ARG A 224 -0.79 7.89 -13.71
C ARG A 224 0.38 6.90 -13.63
N GLY A 225 0.09 5.63 -13.44
CA GLY A 225 1.01 4.49 -13.47
C GLY A 225 0.96 3.74 -14.80
N ALA A 226 1.44 2.49 -14.80
CA ALA A 226 1.37 1.63 -15.98
C ALA A 226 -0.09 1.36 -16.35
N GLY A 227 -0.35 1.18 -17.65
CA GLY A 227 -1.69 0.87 -18.14
C GLY A 227 -2.13 -0.52 -17.69
N ILE A 228 -1.31 -1.54 -17.95
CA ILE A 228 -1.56 -2.91 -17.51
C ILE A 228 -0.32 -3.42 -16.81
N THR A 229 -0.46 -4.02 -15.61
CA THR A 229 0.63 -4.69 -14.91
C THR A 229 0.28 -6.15 -14.66
N VAL A 230 1.24 -7.04 -14.89
CA VAL A 230 1.16 -8.46 -14.51
C VAL A 230 2.34 -8.80 -13.61
N ALA A 231 2.05 -9.17 -12.36
CA ALA A 231 3.06 -9.49 -11.37
C ALA A 231 3.79 -10.82 -11.65
N ALA A 232 4.88 -11.07 -10.92
CA ALA A 232 5.59 -12.34 -10.98
C ALA A 232 4.64 -13.49 -10.61
N ASP A 233 4.90 -14.68 -11.14
CA ASP A 233 4.10 -15.89 -10.93
C ASP A 233 2.63 -15.83 -11.39
N CYS A 234 2.22 -14.71 -12.01
CA CYS A 234 0.93 -14.56 -12.68
C CYS A 234 1.06 -14.92 -14.15
N GLY A 235 -0.04 -15.36 -14.76
CA GLY A 235 -0.11 -15.71 -16.18
C GLY A 235 -1.18 -14.91 -16.90
N GLY A 236 -1.70 -15.48 -17.98
CA GLY A 236 -2.81 -14.91 -18.74
C GLY A 236 -2.47 -14.59 -20.18
N GLU A 237 -3.48 -14.22 -20.94
CA GLU A 237 -3.37 -13.86 -22.35
C GLU A 237 -3.77 -12.40 -22.52
N LEU A 238 -2.93 -11.59 -23.14
CA LEU A 238 -3.21 -10.20 -23.48
C LEU A 238 -3.19 -10.06 -24.99
N SER A 239 -4.37 -10.05 -25.61
CA SER A 239 -4.52 -9.92 -27.06
C SER A 239 -5.07 -8.55 -27.44
N ASP A 240 -4.40 -7.84 -28.35
CA ASP A 240 -4.85 -6.56 -28.91
C ASP A 240 -5.17 -5.48 -27.85
N CYS A 241 -4.49 -5.54 -26.71
CA CYS A 241 -4.63 -4.56 -25.64
C CYS A 241 -3.81 -3.29 -25.97
N GLN A 242 -4.39 -2.11 -25.73
CA GLN A 242 -3.81 -0.82 -26.06
C GLN A 242 -3.65 0.04 -24.81
N THR A 243 -2.56 0.81 -24.76
CA THR A 243 -2.30 1.75 -23.66
C THR A 243 -1.93 3.12 -24.21
N GLU A 244 -2.66 4.16 -23.82
CA GLU A 244 -2.46 5.54 -24.28
C GLU A 244 -2.26 6.51 -23.12
N ARG A 245 -1.31 7.44 -23.21
CA ARG A 245 -1.12 8.48 -22.17
C ARG A 245 -0.99 7.89 -20.75
N THR A 246 -0.34 6.73 -20.62
CA THR A 246 -0.01 6.07 -19.35
C THR A 246 1.47 6.23 -19.02
N ALA A 247 1.89 5.92 -17.79
CA ALA A 247 3.31 5.80 -17.50
C ALA A 247 3.94 4.71 -18.35
N LYS A 248 5.23 4.87 -18.66
CA LYS A 248 5.99 3.90 -19.45
C LYS A 248 6.71 2.91 -18.54
N PRO A 249 6.70 1.60 -18.85
CA PRO A 249 6.01 0.98 -19.98
C PRO A 249 4.49 0.92 -19.79
N GLY A 250 3.74 1.05 -20.89
CA GLY A 250 2.28 1.03 -20.85
C GLY A 250 1.72 -0.32 -20.44
N ILE A 251 2.31 -1.41 -20.91
CA ILE A 251 2.06 -2.77 -20.42
C ILE A 251 3.36 -3.26 -19.76
N GLN A 252 3.26 -3.64 -18.49
CA GLN A 252 4.37 -4.11 -17.67
C GLN A 252 4.13 -5.58 -17.29
N ILE A 253 4.97 -6.47 -17.81
CA ILE A 253 4.99 -7.88 -17.41
C ILE A 253 6.20 -8.08 -16.51
N ALA A 254 5.98 -8.48 -15.26
CA ALA A 254 7.06 -8.73 -14.33
C ALA A 254 7.84 -10.01 -14.72
N PRO A 255 9.16 -10.04 -14.48
CA PRO A 255 9.95 -11.26 -14.65
C PRO A 255 9.35 -12.43 -13.86
N GLY A 256 9.32 -13.62 -14.46
CA GLY A 256 8.69 -14.81 -13.86
C GLY A 256 7.18 -14.92 -14.10
N SER A 257 6.55 -13.90 -14.70
CA SER A 257 5.20 -14.04 -15.25
C SER A 257 5.19 -14.99 -16.44
N ARG A 258 4.09 -15.73 -16.58
CA ARG A 258 3.78 -16.60 -17.73
C ARG A 258 2.79 -15.94 -18.69
N ALA A 259 2.60 -14.63 -18.61
CA ALA A 259 1.65 -13.92 -19.44
C ALA A 259 2.12 -13.84 -20.90
N GLU A 260 1.23 -14.17 -21.83
CA GLU A 260 1.49 -14.10 -23.26
C GLU A 260 0.86 -12.83 -23.83
N LEU A 261 1.65 -12.07 -24.61
CA LEU A 261 1.21 -10.84 -25.23
C LEU A 261 1.12 -11.05 -26.74
N ILE A 262 -0.11 -11.02 -27.26
CA ILE A 262 -0.44 -11.33 -28.65
C ILE A 262 -0.89 -10.03 -29.33
N THR A 263 -0.22 -9.64 -30.41
CA THR A 263 -0.57 -8.43 -31.17
C THR A 263 -0.82 -8.76 -32.63
N SER A 264 -1.95 -8.28 -33.17
CA SER A 264 -2.30 -8.39 -34.59
C SER A 264 -1.59 -7.32 -35.46
N GLU A 265 -0.26 -7.43 -35.62
CA GLU A 265 0.63 -6.80 -36.63
C GLU A 265 0.54 -5.27 -36.99
N ARG A 266 1.72 -4.62 -36.98
CA ARG A 266 2.20 -3.52 -37.88
C ARG A 266 1.18 -2.44 -38.34
N ARG A 267 1.22 -1.24 -37.69
CA ARG A 267 1.33 0.09 -38.36
C ARG A 267 1.36 1.27 -37.36
N ARG A 268 2.42 2.09 -37.49
CA ARG A 268 2.63 3.49 -37.03
C ARG A 268 3.12 3.75 -35.59
N HIS A 269 4.46 3.77 -35.49
CA HIS A 269 5.30 4.73 -34.76
C HIS A 269 4.79 5.25 -33.40
N GLY A 270 4.91 4.41 -32.37
CA GLY A 270 5.52 4.82 -31.11
C GLY A 270 6.75 3.95 -30.93
N GLN A 271 7.92 4.55 -30.69
CA GLN A 271 9.21 3.84 -30.59
C GLN A 271 9.08 2.57 -29.74
N VAL A 272 9.13 1.41 -30.40
CA VAL A 272 9.55 0.14 -29.78
C VAL A 272 11.05 0.29 -29.58
N GLY A 273 11.40 1.02 -28.54
CA GLY A 273 12.75 0.98 -28.00
C GLY A 273 12.87 -0.35 -27.28
N ALA A 274 13.53 -1.31 -27.92
CA ALA A 274 14.29 -2.30 -27.19
C ALA A 274 15.36 -1.54 -26.38
N ALA A 275 14.98 -1.12 -25.18
CA ALA A 275 15.90 -1.13 -24.05
C ALA A 275 15.42 -2.36 -23.26
N ASP A 276 16.05 -3.53 -23.33
CA ASP A 276 17.47 -3.73 -23.03
C ASP A 276 18.05 -2.62 -22.16
N ARG A 277 17.40 -2.47 -21.00
CA ARG A 277 18.16 -2.84 -19.82
C ARG A 277 17.48 -4.07 -19.24
N PRO A 278 18.21 -5.15 -18.96
CA PRO A 278 17.80 -6.06 -17.91
C PRO A 278 17.53 -5.19 -16.66
N VAL A 279 16.92 -5.70 -15.60
CA VAL A 279 17.28 -5.14 -14.28
C VAL A 279 18.72 -5.60 -14.01
N THR A 280 19.65 -5.13 -14.83
CA THR A 280 21.06 -5.03 -14.49
C THR A 280 21.07 -4.03 -13.38
N ALA A 281 21.59 -4.44 -12.23
CA ALA A 281 22.09 -3.54 -11.22
C ALA A 281 22.63 -2.29 -11.92
N ASP A 282 22.09 -1.12 -11.60
CA ASP A 282 22.67 0.12 -12.06
C ASP A 282 23.97 0.27 -11.27
N GLN A 283 25.03 -0.37 -11.77
CA GLN A 283 26.28 -0.52 -11.04
C GLN A 283 26.85 0.85 -10.68
N ALA A 284 26.68 1.84 -11.55
CA ALA A 284 27.07 3.22 -11.24
C ALA A 284 26.26 3.81 -10.07
N ARG A 285 24.95 3.54 -10.00
CA ARG A 285 24.12 3.95 -8.86
C ARG A 285 24.44 3.19 -7.58
N VAL A 286 24.73 1.89 -7.68
CA VAL A 286 25.17 1.06 -6.56
C VAL A 286 26.49 1.60 -6.02
N ASP A 287 27.48 1.84 -6.89
CA ASP A 287 28.78 2.39 -6.51
C ASP A 287 28.64 3.77 -5.86
N GLN A 288 27.75 4.63 -6.38
CA GLN A 288 27.44 5.92 -5.77
C GLN A 288 26.85 5.76 -4.36
N LEU A 289 25.87 4.87 -4.18
CA LEU A 289 25.23 4.65 -2.87
C LEU A 289 26.19 4.00 -1.86
N LEU A 290 27.10 3.16 -2.33
CA LEU A 290 28.19 2.62 -1.52
C LEU A 290 29.19 3.71 -1.11
N ALA A 291 29.50 4.66 -2.00
CA ALA A 291 30.29 5.83 -1.65
C ALA A 291 29.56 6.72 -0.62
N GLU A 292 28.25 6.94 -0.78
CA GLU A 292 27.44 7.66 0.22
C GLU A 292 27.43 6.94 1.58
N LEU A 293 27.38 5.60 1.58
CA LEU A 293 27.54 4.80 2.80
C LEU A 293 28.94 4.97 3.41
N ASP A 294 29.98 5.05 2.58
CA ASP A 294 31.36 5.23 3.02
C ASP A 294 31.66 6.60 3.60
N ASP A 295 30.99 7.64 3.08
CA ASP A 295 31.06 9.00 3.58
C ASP A 295 30.41 9.16 4.97
N LEU A 296 29.56 8.23 5.40
CA LEU A 296 29.04 8.23 6.77
C LEU A 296 30.20 8.09 7.77
N VAL A 297 30.28 8.99 8.74
CA VAL A 297 31.33 8.94 9.75
C VAL A 297 31.20 7.65 10.59
N GLY A 298 32.30 6.91 10.75
CA GLY A 298 32.36 5.72 11.60
C GLY A 298 31.67 4.49 11.02
N LEU A 299 31.11 3.64 11.91
CA LEU A 299 30.34 2.43 11.59
C LEU A 299 31.07 1.34 10.74
N PRO A 300 32.34 1.00 11.03
CA PRO A 300 33.09 0.04 10.20
C PRO A 300 32.39 -1.32 10.08
N ALA A 301 31.96 -1.91 11.21
CA ALA A 301 31.28 -3.20 11.21
C ALA A 301 29.95 -3.19 10.41
N VAL A 302 29.18 -2.10 10.49
CA VAL A 302 27.93 -1.95 9.72
C VAL A 302 28.23 -1.86 8.23
N LYS A 303 29.23 -1.07 7.83
CA LYS A 303 29.63 -0.94 6.42
C LYS A 303 30.11 -2.26 5.86
N ASP A 304 30.91 -3.00 6.62
CA ASP A 304 31.42 -4.31 6.22
C ASP A 304 30.28 -5.33 6.08
N GLU A 305 29.32 -5.35 7.01
CA GLU A 305 28.17 -6.25 6.94
C GLU A 305 27.23 -5.91 5.76
N VAL A 306 26.99 -4.62 5.51
CA VAL A 306 26.21 -4.18 4.34
C VAL A 306 26.91 -4.57 3.04
N ARG A 307 28.24 -4.44 2.95
CA ARG A 307 29.00 -4.92 1.79
C ARG A 307 28.92 -6.42 1.63
N ALA A 308 29.11 -7.18 2.72
CA ALA A 308 29.01 -8.64 2.67
C ALA A 308 27.63 -9.11 2.19
N LEU A 309 26.56 -8.42 2.60
CA LEU A 309 25.21 -8.65 2.10
C LEU A 309 25.08 -8.36 0.60
N ILE A 310 25.65 -7.25 0.13
CA ILE A 310 25.63 -6.87 -1.29
C ILE A 310 26.42 -7.88 -2.14
N ASP A 311 27.60 -8.29 -1.67
CA ASP A 311 28.43 -9.30 -2.33
C ASP A 311 27.68 -10.64 -2.42
N GLU A 312 27.03 -11.07 -1.33
CA GLU A 312 26.20 -12.28 -1.30
C GLU A 312 25.06 -12.19 -2.31
N ILE A 313 24.36 -11.06 -2.37
CA ILE A 313 23.29 -10.79 -3.34
C ILE A 313 23.80 -10.89 -4.78
N GLN A 314 24.93 -10.25 -5.09
CA GLN A 314 25.51 -10.24 -6.43
C GLN A 314 25.97 -11.64 -6.87
N VAL A 315 26.60 -12.40 -5.97
CA VAL A 315 27.00 -13.79 -6.23
C VAL A 315 25.78 -14.67 -6.48
N ASN A 316 24.71 -14.51 -5.69
CA ASN A 316 23.46 -15.23 -5.87
C ASN A 316 22.79 -14.90 -7.22
N GLU A 317 22.84 -13.65 -7.66
CA GLU A 317 22.41 -13.25 -9.01
C GLU A 317 23.24 -13.90 -10.12
N TRP A 318 24.57 -13.96 -9.99
CA TRP A 318 25.42 -14.68 -10.95
C TRP A 318 25.11 -16.17 -11.00
N ARG A 319 24.86 -16.80 -9.84
CA ARG A 319 24.45 -18.21 -9.76
C ARG A 319 23.13 -18.45 -10.48
N ARG A 320 22.12 -17.59 -10.28
CA ARG A 320 20.84 -17.66 -11.00
C ARG A 320 21.02 -17.52 -12.51
N LYS A 321 21.82 -16.55 -12.96
CA LYS A 321 22.16 -16.37 -14.40
C LYS A 321 22.90 -17.57 -14.99
N GLY A 322 23.69 -18.26 -14.18
CA GLY A 322 24.35 -19.52 -14.53
C GLY A 322 23.45 -20.76 -14.46
N GLY A 323 22.15 -20.62 -14.17
CA GLY A 323 21.21 -21.73 -14.03
C GLY A 323 21.41 -22.59 -12.77
N LEU A 324 22.19 -22.12 -11.80
CA LEU A 324 22.43 -22.81 -10.53
C LEU A 324 21.33 -22.48 -9.53
N SER A 325 20.94 -23.48 -8.73
CA SER A 325 20.04 -23.26 -7.61
C SER A 325 20.69 -22.37 -6.54
N VAL A 326 19.90 -21.43 -6.04
CA VAL A 326 20.24 -20.55 -4.92
C VAL A 326 19.20 -20.73 -3.84
N ALA A 327 19.63 -20.83 -2.58
CA ALA A 327 18.70 -20.90 -1.46
C ALA A 327 17.89 -19.59 -1.38
N PRO A 328 16.61 -19.64 -0.96
CA PRO A 328 15.86 -18.42 -0.67
C PRO A 328 16.54 -17.68 0.49
N THR A 329 17.04 -16.48 0.24
CA THR A 329 17.60 -15.58 1.27
C THR A 329 16.59 -14.51 1.61
N SER A 330 16.30 -14.35 2.91
CA SER A 330 15.54 -13.23 3.43
C SER A 330 16.41 -11.97 3.42
N HIS A 331 15.82 -10.83 3.04
CA HIS A 331 16.48 -9.51 3.12
C HIS A 331 16.06 -8.73 4.37
N HIS A 332 15.43 -9.41 5.34
CA HIS A 332 15.00 -8.80 6.59
C HIS A 332 16.16 -8.72 7.58
N LEU A 333 16.33 -7.56 8.23
CA LEU A 333 17.47 -7.27 9.10
C LEU A 333 17.02 -6.80 10.49
N VAL A 334 17.86 -7.06 11.49
CA VAL A 334 17.71 -6.53 12.84
C VAL A 334 18.80 -5.50 13.08
N PHE A 335 18.44 -4.26 13.40
CA PHE A 335 19.39 -3.20 13.73
C PHE A 335 19.38 -2.95 15.24
N THR A 336 20.47 -3.29 15.92
CA THR A 336 20.62 -3.07 17.35
C THR A 336 21.54 -1.89 17.65
N GLY A 337 21.32 -1.21 18.78
CA GLY A 337 22.27 -0.22 19.31
C GLY A 337 21.60 1.05 19.83
N SER A 338 22.39 1.93 20.44
CA SER A 338 21.91 3.14 21.10
C SER A 338 21.22 4.16 20.16
N PRO A 339 20.39 5.08 20.67
CA PRO A 339 19.80 6.14 19.86
C PRO A 339 20.88 7.02 19.21
N GLY A 340 20.62 7.47 17.99
CA GLY A 340 21.54 8.38 17.28
C GLY A 340 22.79 7.72 16.71
N THR A 341 22.85 6.39 16.61
CA THR A 341 23.98 5.67 16.00
C THR A 341 23.89 5.56 14.47
N GLY A 342 22.79 5.98 13.84
CA GLY A 342 22.67 6.03 12.37
C GLY A 342 21.79 4.94 11.73
N LYS A 343 21.11 4.10 12.53
CA LYS A 343 20.20 3.03 12.07
C LYS A 343 19.25 3.44 10.95
N THR A 344 18.47 4.51 11.14
CA THR A 344 17.49 5.00 10.16
C THR A 344 18.15 5.46 8.86
N THR A 345 19.33 6.11 8.96
CA THR A 345 20.09 6.58 7.79
C THR A 345 20.59 5.40 6.96
N VAL A 346 21.21 4.41 7.62
CA VAL A 346 21.70 3.20 6.95
C VAL A 346 20.56 2.38 6.38
N ALA A 347 19.43 2.26 7.08
CA ALA A 347 18.26 1.53 6.58
C ALA A 347 17.71 2.14 5.27
N ARG A 348 17.69 3.48 5.18
CA ARG A 348 17.26 4.20 3.97
C ARG A 348 18.23 3.96 2.82
N LEU A 349 19.54 4.07 3.06
CA LEU A 349 20.56 3.79 2.04
C LEU A 349 20.49 2.33 1.58
N PHE A 350 20.34 1.39 2.51
CA PHE A 350 20.20 -0.02 2.21
C PHE A 350 19.01 -0.31 1.28
N GLY A 351 17.84 0.29 1.55
CA GLY A 351 16.68 0.18 0.66
C GLY A 351 16.93 0.72 -0.75
N GLN A 352 17.66 1.83 -0.87
CA GLN A 352 18.05 2.39 -2.17
C GLN A 352 19.05 1.49 -2.89
N ILE A 353 19.99 0.87 -2.17
CA ILE A 353 20.97 -0.07 -2.72
C ILE A 353 20.24 -1.32 -3.24
N LEU A 354 19.32 -1.90 -2.46
CA LEU A 354 18.52 -3.04 -2.90
C LEU A 354 17.70 -2.72 -4.17
N ALA A 355 17.15 -1.51 -4.27
CA ALA A 355 16.46 -1.08 -5.47
C ALA A 355 17.41 -0.89 -6.67
N ALA A 356 18.59 -0.31 -6.44
CA ALA A 356 19.62 -0.14 -7.47
C ALA A 356 20.18 -1.49 -7.96
N LEU A 357 20.24 -2.50 -7.09
CA LEU A 357 20.58 -3.89 -7.42
C LEU A 357 19.44 -4.65 -8.10
N GLY A 358 18.23 -4.08 -8.13
CA GLY A 358 17.07 -4.69 -8.76
C GLY A 358 16.26 -5.65 -7.90
N LEU A 359 16.56 -5.73 -6.60
CA LEU A 359 15.82 -6.57 -5.66
C LEU A 359 14.52 -5.93 -5.18
N LEU A 360 14.44 -4.59 -5.16
CA LEU A 360 13.24 -3.85 -4.80
C LEU A 360 12.82 -2.92 -5.95
N THR A 361 11.53 -2.69 -6.12
CA THR A 361 11.01 -1.95 -7.28
C THR A 361 11.18 -0.43 -7.20
N ARG A 362 11.17 0.17 -6.00
CA ARG A 362 11.15 1.65 -5.82
C ARG A 362 12.15 2.18 -4.79
N GLY A 363 12.67 1.34 -3.90
CA GLY A 363 13.62 1.76 -2.84
C GLY A 363 13.00 2.74 -1.83
N GLY A 364 11.66 2.73 -1.72
CA GLY A 364 10.92 3.55 -0.77
C GLY A 364 11.29 3.24 0.68
N PHE A 365 11.09 4.19 1.58
CA PHE A 365 11.39 4.02 3.01
C PHE A 365 10.17 4.45 3.83
N LYS A 366 9.60 3.50 4.56
CA LYS A 366 8.45 3.71 5.45
C LYS A 366 8.88 3.42 6.90
N GLU A 367 8.88 4.44 7.73
CA GLU A 367 9.14 4.33 9.17
C GLU A 367 7.83 4.22 9.93
N VAL A 368 7.75 3.26 10.86
CA VAL A 368 6.60 2.98 11.72
C VAL A 368 7.06 2.64 13.14
N ALA A 369 6.19 2.87 14.11
CA ALA A 369 6.38 2.44 15.50
C ALA A 369 5.16 1.62 15.97
N ARG A 370 5.18 1.12 17.23
CA ARG A 370 4.05 0.35 17.80
C ARG A 370 2.69 1.02 17.59
N ARG A 371 2.60 2.34 17.77
CA ARG A 371 1.35 3.10 17.61
C ARG A 371 0.77 3.04 16.20
N ASP A 372 1.60 2.77 15.21
CA ASP A 372 1.23 2.74 13.79
C ASP A 372 0.81 1.34 13.36
N LEU A 373 1.16 0.30 14.14
CA LEU A 373 0.83 -1.10 13.85
C LEU A 373 -0.31 -1.62 14.73
N VAL A 374 -0.35 -1.23 16.00
CA VAL A 374 -1.31 -1.75 16.97
C VAL A 374 -2.59 -0.91 16.99
N GLY A 375 -3.74 -1.59 16.92
CA GLY A 375 -5.07 -0.99 17.01
C GLY A 375 -5.49 -0.72 18.46
N GLN A 376 -6.56 0.07 18.63
CA GLN A 376 -7.14 0.35 19.96
C GLN A 376 -8.25 -0.66 20.34
N TYR A 377 -8.74 -1.44 19.37
CA TYR A 377 -9.87 -2.36 19.50
C TYR A 377 -9.52 -3.73 18.91
N LEU A 378 -10.20 -4.78 19.37
CA LEU A 378 -10.02 -6.15 18.89
C LEU A 378 -10.31 -6.26 17.38
N GLY A 379 -9.39 -6.89 16.63
CA GLY A 379 -9.50 -7.07 15.18
C GLY A 379 -8.99 -5.91 14.32
N HIS A 380 -8.70 -4.74 14.89
CA HIS A 380 -8.13 -3.60 14.15
C HIS A 380 -6.62 -3.69 13.97
N THR A 381 -5.91 -4.49 14.77
CA THR A 381 -4.45 -4.55 14.74
C THR A 381 -3.94 -5.22 13.47
N ALA A 382 -4.54 -6.34 13.06
CA ALA A 382 -4.18 -7.03 11.82
C ALA A 382 -4.37 -6.14 10.58
N GLU A 383 -5.51 -5.45 10.48
CA GLU A 383 -5.78 -4.51 9.38
C GLU A 383 -4.74 -3.37 9.36
N LYS A 384 -4.53 -2.73 10.51
CA LYS A 384 -3.62 -1.58 10.60
C LYS A 384 -2.16 -1.96 10.30
N THR A 385 -1.72 -3.12 10.78
CA THR A 385 -0.41 -3.70 10.45
C THR A 385 -0.31 -3.98 8.95
N THR A 386 -1.35 -4.53 8.35
CA THR A 386 -1.41 -4.80 6.89
C THR A 386 -1.30 -3.53 6.08
N VAL A 387 -2.08 -2.49 6.40
CA VAL A 387 -2.02 -1.17 5.73
C VAL A 387 -0.62 -0.55 5.84
N ALA A 388 -0.01 -0.60 7.03
CA ALA A 388 1.34 -0.09 7.23
C ALA A 388 2.37 -0.85 6.39
N PHE A 389 2.27 -2.18 6.33
CA PHE A 389 3.15 -3.04 5.54
C PHE A 389 2.99 -2.85 4.04
N GLU A 390 1.75 -2.87 3.53
CA GLU A 390 1.44 -2.67 2.12
C GLU A 390 1.94 -1.31 1.60
N SER A 391 1.90 -0.28 2.46
CA SER A 391 2.45 1.04 2.13
C SER A 391 3.97 1.06 1.92
N ALA A 392 4.68 0.00 2.34
CA ALA A 392 6.12 -0.17 2.19
C ALA A 392 6.52 -1.11 1.04
N LEU A 393 5.55 -1.69 0.30
CA LEU A 393 5.83 -2.57 -0.84
C LEU A 393 6.69 -1.88 -1.89
N GLY A 394 7.69 -2.61 -2.39
CA GLY A 394 8.72 -2.12 -3.28
C GLY A 394 9.87 -1.37 -2.58
N GLY A 395 9.91 -1.37 -1.25
CA GLY A 395 10.86 -0.60 -0.44
C GLY A 395 11.21 -1.28 0.89
N VAL A 396 11.53 -0.45 1.89
CA VAL A 396 11.89 -0.85 3.25
C VAL A 396 10.79 -0.45 4.22
N LEU A 397 10.33 -1.41 5.02
CA LEU A 397 9.51 -1.17 6.22
C LEU A 397 10.45 -1.14 7.43
N PHE A 398 10.66 0.04 8.00
CA PHE A 398 11.49 0.23 9.19
C PHE A 398 10.61 0.36 10.43
N ILE A 399 10.74 -0.58 11.37
CA ILE A 399 9.99 -0.61 12.62
C ILE A 399 10.90 -0.16 13.76
N ASP A 400 10.72 1.08 14.22
CA ASP A 400 11.49 1.63 15.33
C ASP A 400 10.96 1.12 16.68
N GLU A 401 11.89 0.87 17.60
CA GLU A 401 11.64 0.26 18.91
C GLU A 401 10.71 -0.98 18.84
N ALA A 402 11.00 -1.90 17.93
CA ALA A 402 10.14 -3.05 17.61
C ALA A 402 9.83 -3.94 18.83
N TYR A 403 10.76 -4.04 19.78
CA TYR A 403 10.57 -4.75 21.05
C TYR A 403 9.37 -4.26 21.86
N THR A 404 8.89 -3.03 21.62
CA THR A 404 7.68 -2.54 22.27
C THR A 404 6.45 -3.33 21.87
N LEU A 405 6.45 -4.03 20.73
CA LEU A 405 5.37 -4.90 20.28
C LEU A 405 5.19 -6.13 21.18
N SER A 406 6.30 -6.75 21.62
CA SER A 406 6.27 -7.96 22.46
C SER A 406 6.10 -7.67 23.96
N ARG A 407 6.30 -6.43 24.41
CA ARG A 407 6.11 -6.07 25.83
C ARG A 407 4.64 -6.15 26.24
N SER A 408 4.37 -6.91 27.30
CA SER A 408 3.06 -6.99 27.93
C SER A 408 2.82 -5.77 28.82
N PHE A 409 2.00 -4.83 28.35
CA PHE A 409 1.47 -3.74 29.18
C PHE A 409 0.03 -4.07 29.60
N GLY A 410 -0.15 -4.72 30.76
CA GLY A 410 -1.48 -5.09 31.26
C GLY A 410 -2.26 -6.03 30.33
N SER A 411 -3.60 -5.91 30.26
CA SER A 411 -4.49 -6.72 29.41
C SER A 411 -4.33 -6.49 27.89
N GLY A 412 -3.29 -5.77 27.45
CA GLY A 412 -3.01 -5.41 26.06
C GLY A 412 -1.86 -6.20 25.41
N SER A 413 -1.42 -7.32 26.01
CA SER A 413 -0.45 -8.25 25.40
C SER A 413 -0.92 -8.78 24.05
N ASP A 414 -2.23 -9.02 23.93
CA ASP A 414 -2.79 -9.81 22.83
C ASP A 414 -2.75 -9.03 21.50
N PHE A 415 -2.90 -7.71 21.54
CA PHE A 415 -2.82 -6.87 20.34
C PHE A 415 -1.39 -6.74 19.79
N GLY A 416 -0.39 -6.68 20.68
CA GLY A 416 1.01 -6.62 20.26
C GLY A 416 1.44 -7.91 19.57
N GLN A 417 0.99 -9.04 20.10
CA GLN A 417 1.22 -10.36 19.50
C GLN A 417 0.50 -10.51 18.15
N GLU A 418 -0.75 -10.05 18.03
CA GLU A 418 -1.49 -10.03 16.77
C GLU A 418 -0.76 -9.26 15.66
N ALA A 419 -0.12 -8.12 16.00
CA ALA A 419 0.70 -7.37 15.06
C ALA A 419 1.93 -8.17 14.61
N ILE A 420 2.61 -8.85 15.54
CA ILE A 420 3.77 -9.70 15.24
C ILE A 420 3.37 -10.85 14.32
N ASP A 421 2.29 -11.55 14.63
CA ASP A 421 1.83 -12.70 13.85
C ASP A 421 1.42 -12.28 12.44
N THR A 422 0.74 -11.13 12.30
CA THR A 422 0.40 -10.53 11.02
C THR A 422 1.65 -10.15 10.23
N LEU A 423 2.63 -9.51 10.88
CA LEU A 423 3.90 -9.13 10.25
C LEU A 423 4.68 -10.35 9.75
N VAL A 424 4.80 -11.40 10.56
CA VAL A 424 5.47 -12.66 10.20
C VAL A 424 4.83 -13.31 8.98
N LYS A 425 3.49 -13.29 8.90
CA LYS A 425 2.76 -13.78 7.72
C LYS A 425 3.09 -12.96 6.48
N LEU A 426 2.95 -11.64 6.56
CA LEU A 426 3.20 -10.73 5.43
C LEU A 426 4.66 -10.77 4.95
N MET A 427 5.63 -10.93 5.86
CA MET A 427 7.04 -11.12 5.54
C MET A 427 7.29 -12.39 4.72
N GLU A 428 6.51 -13.46 4.92
CA GLU A 428 6.60 -14.67 4.10
C GLU A 428 5.98 -14.45 2.73
N ASP A 429 4.76 -13.91 2.72
CA ASP A 429 3.96 -13.73 1.50
C ASP A 429 4.63 -12.74 0.52
N HIS A 430 5.34 -11.73 1.05
CA HIS A 430 5.96 -10.64 0.27
C HIS A 430 7.48 -10.56 0.39
N ARG A 431 8.16 -11.68 0.67
CA ARG A 431 9.62 -11.73 0.93
C ARG A 431 10.53 -11.10 -0.14
N HIS A 432 10.06 -11.00 -1.38
CA HIS A 432 10.80 -10.44 -2.53
C HIS A 432 10.38 -9.01 -2.88
N GLU A 433 9.37 -8.48 -2.21
CA GLU A 433 8.78 -7.17 -2.53
C GLU A 433 9.11 -6.11 -1.49
N VAL A 434 9.52 -6.52 -0.28
CA VAL A 434 9.82 -5.59 0.82
C VAL A 434 10.96 -6.11 1.68
N ALA A 435 11.82 -5.20 2.14
CA ALA A 435 12.80 -5.48 3.18
C ALA A 435 12.30 -4.92 4.52
N VAL A 436 11.93 -5.79 5.46
CA VAL A 436 11.58 -5.39 6.83
C VAL A 436 12.85 -5.25 7.67
N ILE A 437 13.01 -4.08 8.30
CA ILE A 437 14.10 -3.81 9.22
C ILE A 437 13.50 -3.45 10.58
N VAL A 438 13.80 -4.26 11.60
CA VAL A 438 13.39 -3.98 12.98
C VAL A 438 14.54 -3.37 13.75
N ALA A 439 14.28 -2.30 14.51
CA ALA A 439 15.32 -1.59 15.24
C ALA A 439 15.01 -1.47 16.74
N GLY A 440 16.06 -1.46 17.56
CA GLY A 440 15.93 -1.26 19.00
C GLY A 440 17.24 -1.38 19.78
N TYR A 441 17.14 -1.39 21.11
CA TYR A 441 18.28 -1.63 22.00
C TYR A 441 18.71 -3.09 21.95
N THR A 442 20.02 -3.36 22.02
CA THR A 442 20.59 -4.70 21.84
C THR A 442 19.95 -5.76 22.76
N GLY A 443 19.81 -5.46 24.06
CA GLY A 443 19.19 -6.40 25.00
C GLY A 443 17.70 -6.63 24.77
N ASP A 444 16.95 -5.59 24.44
CA ASP A 444 15.50 -5.68 24.21
C ASP A 444 15.16 -6.44 22.91
N MET A 445 15.99 -6.31 21.89
CA MET A 445 15.78 -6.99 20.61
C MET A 445 15.97 -8.50 20.69
N LEU A 446 16.84 -8.98 21.59
CA LEU A 446 16.97 -10.42 21.86
C LEU A 446 15.65 -10.99 22.38
N HIS A 447 15.06 -10.35 23.39
CA HIS A 447 13.76 -10.75 23.93
C HIS A 447 12.61 -10.63 22.92
N PHE A 448 12.68 -9.66 21.99
CA PHE A 448 11.72 -9.52 20.92
C PHE A 448 11.76 -10.69 19.92
N LEU A 449 12.95 -11.12 19.52
CA LEU A 449 13.10 -12.26 18.60
C LEU A 449 12.67 -13.58 19.25
N ASP A 450 12.88 -13.72 20.56
CA ASP A 450 12.42 -14.88 21.34
C ASP A 450 10.90 -14.91 21.55
N ALA A 451 10.20 -13.79 21.36
CA ALA A 451 8.76 -13.70 21.58
C ALA A 451 7.94 -14.51 20.56
N ASN A 452 8.48 -14.73 19.35
CA ASN A 452 7.82 -15.53 18.33
C ASN A 452 8.87 -16.28 17.48
N PRO A 453 8.84 -17.63 17.43
CA PRO A 453 9.78 -18.43 16.61
C PRO A 453 9.81 -18.03 15.13
N GLY A 454 8.68 -17.54 14.59
CA GLY A 454 8.57 -17.01 13.23
C GLY A 454 9.48 -15.81 12.98
N LEU A 455 9.65 -14.91 13.96
CA LEU A 455 10.57 -13.77 13.86
C LEU A 455 12.01 -14.23 13.73
N ALA A 456 12.48 -15.10 14.64
CA ALA A 456 13.84 -15.62 14.63
C ALA A 456 14.18 -16.33 13.30
N SER A 457 13.21 -17.02 12.70
CA SER A 457 13.42 -17.69 11.40
C SER A 457 13.54 -16.73 10.20
N ARG A 458 12.89 -15.57 10.25
CA ARG A 458 12.80 -14.61 9.13
C ARG A 458 13.86 -13.53 9.20
N PHE A 459 14.33 -13.20 10.40
CA PHE A 459 15.40 -12.26 10.67
C PHE A 459 16.74 -13.00 10.80
N SER A 460 17.37 -13.26 9.65
CA SER A 460 18.58 -14.09 9.59
C SER A 460 19.87 -13.36 9.97
N LYS A 461 19.88 -12.02 9.96
CA LYS A 461 21.07 -11.22 10.31
C LYS A 461 20.75 -10.07 11.26
N THR A 462 21.66 -9.86 12.20
CA THR A 462 21.64 -8.74 13.15
C THR A 462 22.86 -7.88 12.93
N ILE A 463 22.66 -6.57 12.79
CA ILE A 463 23.70 -5.57 12.62
C ILE A 463 23.73 -4.70 13.87
N GLU A 464 24.86 -4.71 14.58
CA GLU A 464 25.07 -3.89 15.77
C GLU A 464 25.68 -2.53 15.42
N PHE A 465 25.00 -1.47 15.88
CA PHE A 465 25.43 -0.09 15.72
C PHE A 465 26.06 0.39 17.03
N GLU A 466 27.38 0.38 17.07
CA GLU A 466 28.18 0.86 18.18
C GLU A 466 28.03 2.37 18.42
N ASN A 467 28.38 2.81 19.62
CA ASN A 467 28.48 4.23 19.94
C ASN A 467 29.64 4.87 19.19
N TYR A 468 29.45 6.10 18.72
CA TYR A 468 30.53 6.87 18.10
C TYR A 468 31.59 7.26 19.11
N THR A 469 32.85 7.22 18.70
CA THR A 469 33.96 7.78 19.46
C THR A 469 33.83 9.32 19.54
N PRO A 470 34.47 9.97 20.55
CA PRO A 470 34.46 11.44 20.64
C PRO A 470 34.95 12.15 19.38
N ALA A 471 35.95 11.57 18.71
CA ALA A 471 36.49 12.11 17.46
C ALA A 471 35.51 11.97 16.29
N GLU A 472 34.74 10.87 16.24
CA GLU A 472 33.66 10.70 15.25
C GLU A 472 32.51 11.67 15.49
N LEU A 473 32.12 11.89 16.75
CA LEU A 473 31.08 12.86 17.09
C LEU A 473 31.46 14.30 16.73
N ALA A 474 32.73 14.67 16.97
CA ALA A 474 33.27 15.95 16.53
C ALA A 474 33.25 16.08 15.00
N ARG A 475 33.60 15.02 14.26
CA ARG A 475 33.48 15.00 12.80
C ARG A 475 32.02 15.11 12.33
N ILE A 476 31.09 14.43 12.99
CA ILE A 476 29.65 14.55 12.71
C ILE A 476 29.18 15.99 12.95
N LEU A 477 29.60 16.62 14.04
CA LEU A 477 29.31 18.03 14.33
C LEU A 477 29.81 18.96 13.22
N SER A 478 31.06 18.78 12.79
CA SER A 478 31.64 19.55 11.69
C SER A 478 30.90 19.33 10.38
N SER A 479 30.60 18.08 10.03
CA SER A 479 29.84 17.75 8.81
C SER A 479 28.42 18.37 8.82
N MET A 480 27.74 18.36 9.96
CA MET A 480 26.44 19.04 10.13
C MET A 480 26.56 20.56 9.99
N ALA A 481 27.64 21.16 10.48
CA ALA A 481 27.89 22.58 10.31
C ALA A 481 28.11 22.92 8.84
N GLU A 482 28.99 22.18 8.16
CA GLU A 482 29.31 22.37 6.74
C GLU A 482 28.07 22.23 5.85
N SER A 483 27.20 21.25 6.11
CA SER A 483 25.95 21.06 5.37
C SER A 483 24.96 22.23 5.50
N HIS A 484 25.14 23.08 6.51
CA HIS A 484 24.35 24.30 6.75
C HIS A 484 25.16 25.57 6.48
N GLU A 485 26.27 25.46 5.74
CA GLU A 485 27.19 26.55 5.39
C GLU A 485 27.89 27.19 6.61
N TYR A 486 28.08 26.44 7.70
CA TYR A 486 28.88 26.85 8.84
C TYR A 486 30.23 26.12 8.90
N TYR A 487 31.23 26.75 9.51
CA TYR A 487 32.53 26.14 9.79
C TYR A 487 32.91 26.39 11.24
N LEU A 488 33.52 25.40 11.88
CA LEU A 488 34.08 25.55 13.23
C LEU A 488 35.51 26.05 13.12
N ASP A 489 35.90 27.00 13.97
CA ASP A 489 37.33 27.28 14.14
C ASP A 489 38.08 26.08 14.76
N GLY A 490 39.40 26.05 14.59
CA GLY A 490 40.22 24.90 15.02
C GLY A 490 40.16 24.65 16.54
N GLU A 491 39.93 25.70 17.33
CA GLU A 491 39.80 25.60 18.78
C GLU A 491 38.46 24.98 19.19
N ALA A 492 37.34 25.41 18.58
CA ALA A 492 36.02 24.83 18.77
C ALA A 492 35.98 23.36 18.35
N ALA A 493 36.59 23.01 17.22
CA ALA A 493 36.70 21.62 16.77
C ALA A 493 37.42 20.75 17.81
N THR A 494 38.54 21.24 18.36
CA THR A 494 39.32 20.53 19.39
C THR A 494 38.53 20.39 20.70
N GLU A 495 37.88 21.45 21.16
CA GLU A 495 37.11 21.43 22.41
C GLU A 495 35.83 20.56 22.28
N SER A 496 35.21 20.51 21.10
CA SER A 496 34.06 19.63 20.85
C SER A 496 34.40 18.16 21.09
N THR A 497 35.60 17.72 20.70
CA THR A 497 36.08 16.35 20.94
C THR A 497 36.20 16.08 22.44
N ARG A 498 36.76 17.02 23.21
CA ARG A 498 36.89 16.90 24.67
C ARG A 498 35.52 16.91 25.36
N TYR A 499 34.58 17.71 24.86
CA TYR A 499 33.21 17.73 25.34
C TYR A 499 32.54 16.37 25.19
N PHE A 500 32.58 15.76 24.00
CA PHE A 500 32.02 14.42 23.78
C PHE A 500 32.72 13.35 24.61
N GLY A 501 34.04 13.45 24.80
CA GLY A 501 34.79 12.55 25.68
C GLY A 501 34.31 12.54 27.13
N ARG A 502 33.89 13.70 27.66
CA ARG A 502 33.31 13.81 29.01
C ARG A 502 31.90 13.20 29.11
N ARG A 503 31.15 13.12 28.01
CA ARG A 503 29.75 12.67 27.95
C ARG A 503 29.59 11.17 27.63
N LEU A 504 30.63 10.50 27.13
CA LEU A 504 30.56 9.11 26.64
C LEU A 504 30.13 8.08 27.72
N GLY A 505 30.28 8.42 29.00
CA GLY A 505 29.88 7.58 30.14
C GLY A 505 28.45 7.79 30.65
N ASP A 506 27.67 8.71 30.04
CA ASP A 506 26.29 8.95 30.43
C ASP A 506 25.39 7.81 29.91
N PRO A 507 24.62 7.12 30.79
CA PRO A 507 23.67 6.08 30.37
C PRO A 507 22.66 6.53 29.31
N ASN A 508 22.36 7.83 29.24
CA ASN A 508 21.40 8.42 28.30
C ASN A 508 22.06 9.09 27.07
N PHE A 509 23.32 8.73 26.77
CA PHE A 509 24.06 9.36 25.70
C PHE A 509 23.46 9.09 24.30
N GLY A 510 23.02 10.15 23.63
CA GLY A 510 22.27 10.09 22.36
C GLY A 510 23.10 10.14 21.07
N ASN A 511 24.42 9.92 21.13
CA ASN A 511 25.32 9.89 19.96
C ASN A 511 25.14 11.11 19.02
N ALA A 512 24.87 10.89 17.72
CA ALA A 512 24.70 11.99 16.76
C ALA A 512 23.53 12.93 17.09
N ARG A 513 22.54 12.49 17.89
CA ARG A 513 21.50 13.39 18.41
C ARG A 513 22.08 14.43 19.37
N GLU A 514 23.09 14.08 20.15
CA GLU A 514 23.81 15.04 21.01
C GLU A 514 24.66 16.01 20.20
N ALA A 515 25.33 15.53 19.15
CA ALA A 515 26.06 16.40 18.23
C ALA A 515 25.14 17.43 17.56
N ARG A 516 23.95 16.99 17.12
CA ARG A 516 22.91 17.89 16.58
C ARG A 516 22.43 18.93 17.60
N LYS A 517 22.13 18.52 18.84
CA LYS A 517 21.72 19.45 19.91
C LYS A 517 22.80 20.48 20.21
N LEU A 518 24.07 20.07 20.21
CA LEU A 518 25.20 20.96 20.42
C LEU A 518 25.30 21.97 19.27
N PHE A 519 25.21 21.52 18.01
CA PHE A 519 25.19 22.40 16.84
C PHE A 519 24.07 23.45 16.91
N GLU A 520 22.84 23.01 17.19
CA GLU A 520 21.69 23.91 17.32
C GLU A 520 21.90 24.96 18.42
N SER A 521 22.51 24.55 19.54
CA SER A 521 22.86 25.44 20.65
C SER A 521 23.98 26.42 20.27
N MET A 522 25.03 25.96 19.58
CA MET A 522 26.11 26.81 19.08
C MET A 522 25.59 27.87 18.11
N ARG A 523 24.70 27.51 17.19
CA ARG A 523 24.07 28.45 16.24
C ARG A 523 23.24 29.51 16.95
N LYS A 524 22.53 29.13 18.02
CA LYS A 524 21.77 30.07 18.86
C LYS A 524 22.70 31.06 19.56
N THR A 525 23.79 30.57 20.15
CA THR A 525 24.81 31.42 20.81
C THR A 525 25.49 32.35 19.82
N GLN A 526 25.86 31.86 18.63
CA GLN A 526 26.45 32.67 17.56
C GLN A 526 25.50 33.79 17.11
N SER A 527 24.20 33.49 16.96
CA SER A 527 23.20 34.50 16.62
C SER A 527 23.13 35.62 17.67
N GLN A 528 23.24 35.28 18.96
CA GLN A 528 23.29 36.26 20.04
C GLN A 528 24.58 37.10 19.99
N ARG A 529 25.73 36.46 19.78
CA ARG A 529 27.04 37.13 19.61
C ARG A 529 27.01 38.11 18.43
N LEU A 530 26.56 37.67 17.26
CA LEU A 530 26.51 38.51 16.06
C LEU A 530 25.55 39.70 16.23
N ARG A 531 24.42 39.50 16.92
CA ARG A 531 23.49 40.61 17.20
C ARG A 531 24.11 41.71 18.06
N GLN A 532 25.06 41.36 18.94
CA GLN A 532 25.76 42.32 19.79
C GLN A 532 26.78 43.19 19.02
N LEU A 533 27.17 42.82 17.80
CA LEU A 533 28.10 43.61 16.99
C LEU A 533 27.54 44.97 16.56
N ARG A 534 26.22 45.17 16.63
CA ARG A 534 25.52 46.42 16.24
C ARG A 534 25.85 46.92 14.82
N ARG A 535 26.31 46.02 13.95
CA ARG A 535 26.51 46.22 12.51
C ARG A 535 26.07 44.97 11.75
N MET A 536 25.97 45.07 10.43
CA MET A 536 25.79 43.89 9.58
C MET A 536 27.05 43.02 9.66
N PRO A 537 26.94 41.72 10.04
CA PRO A 537 28.07 40.80 10.00
C PRO A 537 28.50 40.50 8.56
N SER A 538 29.78 40.19 8.35
CA SER A 538 30.27 39.72 7.05
C SER A 538 29.80 38.28 6.77
N PRO A 539 29.82 37.81 5.50
CA PRO A 539 29.54 36.41 5.19
C PRO A 539 30.41 35.44 6.00
N GLU A 540 31.70 35.71 6.15
CA GLU A 540 32.61 34.89 6.95
C GLU A 540 32.18 34.82 8.43
N GLU A 541 31.74 35.94 9.02
CA GLU A 541 31.25 35.97 10.40
C GLU A 541 29.92 35.22 10.58
N LEU A 542 29.07 35.24 9.55
CA LEU A 542 27.80 34.50 9.54
C LEU A 542 28.03 32.99 9.49
N GLN A 543 29.12 32.55 8.85
CA GLN A 543 29.47 31.14 8.69
C GLN A 543 30.36 30.60 9.83
N LEU A 544 31.11 31.45 10.54
CA LEU A 544 32.06 31.00 11.56
C LEU A 544 31.41 30.74 12.94
N LEU A 545 31.53 29.50 13.42
CA LEU A 545 31.27 29.09 14.79
C LEU A 545 32.57 29.05 15.59
N THR A 546 32.61 29.80 16.70
CA THR A 546 33.83 30.01 17.49
C THR A 546 33.85 29.19 18.78
N LEU A 547 35.02 29.08 19.40
CA LEU A 547 35.15 28.47 20.74
C LEU A 547 34.23 29.12 21.78
N ALA A 548 34.02 30.44 21.71
CA ALA A 548 33.12 31.16 22.61
C ALA A 548 31.66 30.70 22.44
N ASP A 549 31.25 30.44 21.19
CA ASP A 549 29.90 29.95 20.87
C ASP A 549 29.69 28.52 21.42
N LEU A 550 30.71 27.67 21.30
CA LEU A 550 30.72 26.31 21.87
C LEU A 550 30.67 26.33 23.40
N THR A 551 31.51 27.11 24.04
CA THR A 551 31.61 27.16 25.51
C THR A 551 30.31 27.63 26.14
N ALA A 552 29.65 28.63 25.55
CA ALA A 552 28.36 29.11 26.03
C ALA A 552 27.17 28.21 25.61
N ALA A 553 27.35 27.33 24.62
CA ALA A 553 26.35 26.32 24.24
C ALA A 553 26.38 25.08 25.15
N ILE A 554 27.51 24.79 25.81
CA ILE A 554 27.63 23.66 26.72
C ILE A 554 26.90 24.00 28.04
N PRO A 555 25.95 23.15 28.50
CA PRO A 555 25.38 23.29 29.84
C PRO A 555 26.48 23.06 30.89
N ASN A 556 26.56 23.95 31.89
CA ASN A 556 27.41 23.76 33.08
C ASN A 556 27.10 22.47 33.82
#